data_AF-A0A4R4P7M4-F1
#
_entry.id   AF-A0A4R4P7M4-F1
#
_cell.length_a   1.000
_cell.length_b   1.000
_cell.length_c   1.000
_cell.angle_alpha   90.00
_cell.angle_beta   90.00
_cell.angle_gamma   90.00
#
_symmetry.space_group_name_H-M   'P 1'
#
loop_
_entity.id
_entity.type
_entity.pdbx_description
1 polymer ?
#
loop_
_entity_poly.entity_id
_entity_poly.type
_entity_poly.pdbx_seq_one_letter_code
_entity_poly.pdbx_strand_id
1 'polypeptide(L)'
;MNWRPRLADGTAPVLIVLVVLLVTLAFVGPTFSEPAGYLALLKRAAPLVILAVGQYFVIVSGGFDLSVGSLVTAAVVIAARLSDGADANTGWVIALLLGFGLLVGLVNGLITTRLLVPSFIVTLGMLLVLDGAVFLWTDGAPRGALAPSFRVFGRGGFGQVPWSVLILLGVVVAAAWFMRSGTGRTLVALGDNENAVRLAGGAVHRLRVLAFVLSGLLAALAAILLAGFAGVSAQVGQGLEFRAITAVVLGGVVLGGGRGSVVAAAAGALSLEALFTLLNLIGVSGALESAVQGVILIAAVAAAAHGKQLRRTHEQEVVRPGRGGAARADGVHQ
;
A
#
# COMPACT_ATOMS: atom_id res chain seq x y z
N MET A 1 -27.63 -9.98 -10.03
CA MET A 1 -26.92 -9.40 -8.88
C MET A 1 -26.20 -8.14 -9.36
N ASN A 2 -26.86 -6.97 -9.23
CA ASN A 2 -26.44 -5.74 -9.90
C ASN A 2 -25.24 -5.10 -9.18
N TRP A 3 -24.04 -5.33 -9.72
CA TRP A 3 -22.80 -4.69 -9.30
C TRP A 3 -22.75 -3.22 -9.77
N ARG A 4 -23.40 -2.32 -9.03
CA ARG A 4 -22.98 -0.92 -9.07
C ARG A 4 -21.63 -0.82 -8.35
N PRO A 5 -20.60 -0.17 -8.92
CA PRO A 5 -19.39 0.12 -8.17
C PRO A 5 -19.82 0.98 -6.99
N ARG A 6 -19.72 0.44 -5.77
CA ARG A 6 -19.88 1.22 -4.55
C ARG A 6 -18.69 2.18 -4.43
N LEU A 7 -18.72 3.25 -5.21
CA LEU A 7 -17.88 4.44 -5.04
C LEU A 7 -18.14 5.13 -3.68
N ALA A 8 -19.19 4.69 -2.97
CA ALA A 8 -19.70 5.29 -1.73
C ALA A 8 -19.06 4.77 -0.43
N ASP A 9 -18.23 3.71 -0.41
CA ASP A 9 -17.75 3.13 0.85
C ASP A 9 -16.36 3.64 1.34
N GLY A 10 -15.84 4.74 0.76
CA GLY A 10 -14.58 5.38 1.25
C GLY A 10 -13.74 6.12 0.19
N THR A 11 -14.09 6.01 -1.10
CA THR A 11 -13.29 6.63 -2.19
C THR A 11 -13.53 8.15 -2.28
N ALA A 12 -14.77 8.61 -2.14
CA ALA A 12 -15.09 10.03 -2.24
C ALA A 12 -14.41 10.90 -1.15
N PRO A 13 -14.41 10.53 0.15
CA PRO A 13 -13.73 11.30 1.18
C PRO A 13 -12.23 11.52 0.91
N VAL A 14 -11.50 10.47 0.53
CA VAL A 14 -10.05 10.60 0.29
C VAL A 14 -9.75 11.42 -0.96
N LEU A 15 -10.60 11.36 -2.00
CA LEU A 15 -10.47 12.22 -3.18
C LEU A 15 -10.74 13.69 -2.85
N ILE A 16 -11.71 13.98 -1.97
CA ILE A 16 -11.95 15.35 -1.50
C ILE A 16 -10.72 15.86 -0.75
N VAL A 17 -10.16 15.06 0.17
CA VAL A 17 -8.93 15.41 0.89
C VAL A 17 -7.78 15.68 -0.08
N LEU A 18 -7.61 14.82 -1.09
CA LEU A 18 -6.59 14.99 -2.12
C LEU A 18 -6.77 16.32 -2.88
N VAL A 19 -7.99 16.59 -3.36
CA VAL A 19 -8.27 17.84 -4.09
C VAL A 19 -8.00 19.06 -3.21
N VAL A 20 -8.43 19.04 -1.95
CA VAL A 20 -8.14 20.13 -1.00
C VAL A 20 -6.64 20.35 -0.86
N LEU A 21 -5.85 19.29 -0.65
CA LEU A 21 -4.39 19.40 -0.52
C LEU A 21 -3.72 19.93 -1.79
N LEU A 22 -4.15 19.47 -2.98
CA LEU A 22 -3.61 19.94 -4.25
C LEU A 22 -3.92 21.41 -4.52
N VAL A 23 -5.12 21.86 -4.13
CA VAL A 23 -5.52 23.27 -4.20
C VAL A 23 -4.71 24.10 -3.20
N THR A 24 -4.55 23.63 -1.96
CA THR A 24 -3.71 24.32 -0.96
C THR A 24 -2.26 24.46 -1.43
N LEU A 25 -1.69 23.42 -2.06
CA LEU A 25 -0.34 23.49 -2.62
C LEU A 25 -0.20 24.60 -3.67
N ALA A 26 -1.19 24.78 -4.55
CA ALA A 26 -1.17 25.86 -5.55
C ALA A 26 -1.12 27.27 -4.93
N PHE A 27 -1.73 27.45 -3.74
CA PHE A 27 -1.69 28.74 -3.03
C PHE A 27 -0.42 28.96 -2.21
N VAL A 28 0.19 27.89 -1.71
CA VAL A 28 1.35 27.98 -0.81
C VAL A 28 2.68 27.97 -1.57
N GLY A 29 2.78 27.15 -2.61
CA GLY A 29 4.03 26.95 -3.35
C GLY A 29 4.00 27.56 -4.75
N PRO A 30 4.86 28.54 -5.08
CA PRO A 30 4.92 29.14 -6.42
C PRO A 30 5.05 28.10 -7.55
N THR A 31 5.83 27.04 -7.33
CA THR A 31 6.02 25.95 -8.29
C THR A 31 4.74 25.16 -8.60
N PHE A 32 3.76 25.16 -7.70
CA PHE A 32 2.48 24.47 -7.86
C PHE A 32 1.43 25.31 -8.59
N SER A 33 1.75 26.54 -8.97
CA SER A 33 0.93 27.29 -9.93
C SER A 33 1.08 26.77 -11.38
N GLU A 34 2.11 25.96 -11.63
CA GLU A 34 2.42 25.40 -12.94
C GLU A 34 2.27 23.86 -12.96
N PRO A 35 1.93 23.25 -14.13
CA PRO A 35 1.85 21.79 -14.28
C PRO A 35 3.14 21.04 -13.88
N ALA A 36 4.30 21.70 -14.02
CA ALA A 36 5.60 21.12 -13.69
C ALA A 36 5.72 20.76 -12.19
N GLY A 37 5.16 21.57 -11.29
CA GLY A 37 5.15 21.28 -9.86
C GLY A 37 4.35 20.02 -9.53
N TYR A 38 3.18 19.85 -10.15
CA TYR A 38 2.36 18.66 -9.98
C TYR A 38 3.02 17.40 -10.58
N LEU A 39 3.68 17.51 -11.73
CA LEU A 39 4.46 16.39 -12.29
C LEU A 39 5.63 15.99 -11.40
N ALA A 40 6.29 16.95 -10.75
CA ALA A 40 7.35 16.67 -9.77
C ALA A 40 6.79 15.98 -8.52
N LEU A 41 5.62 16.41 -8.03
CA LEU A 41 4.91 15.74 -6.93
C LEU A 41 4.55 14.29 -7.29
N LEU A 42 3.95 14.07 -8.46
CA LEU A 42 3.58 12.73 -8.92
C LEU A 42 4.81 11.81 -9.08
N LYS A 43 5.91 12.35 -9.61
CA LYS A 43 7.19 11.63 -9.72
C LYS A 43 7.71 11.18 -8.36
N ARG A 44 7.67 12.05 -7.35
CA ARG A 44 8.09 11.77 -5.98
C ARG A 44 7.13 10.81 -5.27
N ALA A 45 5.83 10.94 -5.51
CA ALA A 45 4.81 10.09 -4.91
C ALA A 45 4.75 8.68 -5.51
N ALA A 46 5.24 8.49 -6.74
CA ALA A 46 5.06 7.26 -7.49
C ALA A 46 5.49 5.98 -6.74
N PRO A 47 6.68 5.92 -6.09
CA PRO A 47 7.07 4.73 -5.33
C PRO A 47 6.10 4.42 -4.19
N LEU A 48 5.66 5.42 -3.44
CA LEU A 48 4.72 5.24 -2.32
C LEU A 48 3.35 4.78 -2.80
N VAL A 49 2.85 5.32 -3.92
CA VAL A 49 1.57 4.89 -4.50
C VAL A 49 1.64 3.45 -5.00
N ILE A 50 2.74 3.06 -5.67
CA ILE A 50 2.95 1.68 -6.12
C ILE A 50 3.00 0.73 -4.92
N LEU A 51 3.71 1.11 -3.85
CA LEU A 51 3.72 0.35 -2.60
C LEU A 51 2.33 0.24 -1.96
N ALA A 52 1.54 1.32 -1.97
CA ALA A 52 0.17 1.31 -1.47
C ALA A 52 -0.73 0.37 -2.30
N VAL A 53 -0.53 0.28 -3.62
CA VAL A 53 -1.23 -0.71 -4.46
C VAL A 53 -0.81 -2.15 -4.11
N GLY A 54 0.48 -2.39 -3.87
CA GLY A 54 0.96 -3.69 -3.36
C GLY A 54 0.34 -4.05 -2.02
N GLN A 55 0.36 -3.11 -1.08
CA GLN A 55 -0.21 -3.28 0.25
C GLN A 55 -1.73 -3.47 0.21
N TYR A 56 -2.42 -2.84 -0.74
CA TYR A 56 -3.85 -3.05 -0.95
C TYR A 56 -4.17 -4.53 -1.21
N PHE A 57 -3.41 -5.23 -2.07
CA PHE A 57 -3.68 -6.64 -2.36
C PHE A 57 -3.58 -7.52 -1.11
N VAL A 58 -2.60 -7.23 -0.25
CA VAL A 58 -2.40 -7.98 0.99
C VAL A 58 -3.48 -7.64 2.01
N ILE A 59 -3.74 -6.36 2.27
CA ILE A 59 -4.73 -5.92 3.25
C ILE A 59 -6.14 -6.35 2.85
N VAL A 60 -6.53 -6.18 1.58
CA VAL A 60 -7.88 -6.56 1.13
C VAL A 60 -8.14 -8.06 1.25
N SER A 61 -7.09 -8.89 1.22
CA SER A 61 -7.13 -10.33 1.43
C SER A 61 -7.09 -10.77 2.92
N GLY A 62 -7.02 -9.79 3.83
CA GLY A 62 -6.98 -10.01 5.29
C GLY A 62 -5.58 -10.17 5.89
N GLY A 63 -4.52 -9.78 5.17
CA GLY A 63 -3.14 -9.86 5.63
C GLY A 63 -2.49 -8.49 5.89
N PHE A 64 -1.20 -8.54 6.23
CA PHE A 64 -0.29 -7.39 6.33
C PHE A 64 1.05 -7.78 5.75
N ASP A 65 1.67 -6.85 5.00
CA ASP A 65 3.06 -6.97 4.57
C ASP A 65 3.87 -5.80 5.11
N LEU A 66 4.68 -6.08 6.13
CA LEU A 66 5.62 -5.11 6.70
C LEU A 66 6.99 -5.15 6.00
N SER A 67 7.27 -6.18 5.21
CA SER A 67 8.61 -6.37 4.63
C SER A 67 8.91 -5.40 3.48
N VAL A 68 7.91 -4.73 2.94
CA VAL A 68 8.03 -3.90 1.72
C VAL A 68 9.09 -2.80 1.82
N GLY A 69 9.28 -2.18 3.00
CA GLY A 69 10.31 -1.15 3.19
C GLY A 69 11.72 -1.73 3.13
N SER A 70 12.00 -2.77 3.93
CA SER A 70 13.29 -3.49 3.89
C SER A 70 13.58 -4.13 2.53
N LEU A 71 12.56 -4.60 1.81
CA LEU A 71 12.68 -5.11 0.45
C LEU A 71 13.09 -3.99 -0.52
N VAL A 72 12.53 -2.79 -0.39
CA VAL A 72 12.97 -1.62 -1.15
C VAL A 72 14.43 -1.31 -0.87
N THR A 73 14.84 -1.25 0.40
CA THR A 73 16.24 -1.03 0.78
C THR A 73 17.17 -2.08 0.17
N ALA A 74 16.84 -3.36 0.34
CA ALA A 74 17.63 -4.46 -0.21
C ALA A 74 17.75 -4.37 -1.73
N ALA A 75 16.65 -4.09 -2.43
CA ALA A 75 16.66 -3.95 -3.89
C ALA A 75 17.52 -2.77 -4.36
N VAL A 76 17.47 -1.61 -3.68
CA VAL A 76 18.34 -0.46 -4.01
C VAL A 76 19.81 -0.80 -3.81
N VAL A 77 20.15 -1.46 -2.70
CA VAL A 77 21.54 -1.86 -2.38
C VAL A 77 22.06 -2.89 -3.39
N ILE A 78 21.25 -3.90 -3.72
CA ILE A 78 21.57 -4.91 -4.74
C ILE A 78 21.81 -4.22 -6.09
N ALA A 79 20.92 -3.30 -6.51
CA ALA A 79 21.11 -2.58 -7.76
C ALA A 79 22.39 -1.74 -7.78
N ALA A 80 22.69 -1.02 -6.71
CA ALA A 80 23.90 -0.21 -6.62
C ALA A 80 25.17 -1.04 -6.74
N ARG A 81 25.23 -2.15 -5.99
CA ARG A 81 26.40 -3.02 -5.95
C ARG A 81 26.60 -3.76 -7.27
N LEU A 82 25.52 -4.28 -7.86
CA LEU A 82 25.62 -5.10 -9.08
C LEU A 82 25.69 -4.27 -10.37
N SER A 83 25.10 -3.08 -10.40
CA SER A 83 25.27 -2.17 -11.54
C SER A 83 26.67 -1.59 -11.57
N ASP A 84 27.17 -1.15 -10.41
CA ASP A 84 28.47 -0.50 -10.23
C ASP A 84 28.82 0.56 -11.30
N GLY A 85 27.82 1.35 -11.68
CA GLY A 85 27.93 2.39 -12.71
C GLY A 85 27.86 1.89 -14.16
N ALA A 86 27.90 0.57 -14.42
CA ALA A 86 27.94 0.01 -15.76
C ALA A 86 26.54 -0.14 -16.39
N ASP A 87 26.31 0.56 -17.51
CA ASP A 87 25.02 0.54 -18.22
C ASP A 87 24.66 -0.83 -18.81
N ALA A 88 25.67 -1.64 -19.17
CA ALA A 88 25.46 -3.00 -19.66
C ALA A 88 24.73 -3.89 -18.64
N ASN A 89 24.81 -3.55 -17.35
CA ASN A 89 24.22 -4.36 -16.27
C ASN A 89 22.75 -4.04 -16.00
N THR A 90 22.26 -2.89 -16.45
CA THR A 90 20.93 -2.37 -16.08
C THR A 90 19.80 -3.36 -16.39
N GLY A 91 19.80 -3.98 -17.57
CA GLY A 91 18.71 -4.88 -17.99
C GLY A 91 18.56 -6.11 -17.10
N TRP A 92 19.66 -6.83 -16.86
CA TRP A 92 19.63 -8.04 -16.04
C TRP A 92 19.49 -7.73 -14.55
N VAL A 93 20.03 -6.60 -14.06
CA VAL A 93 19.83 -6.14 -12.68
C VAL A 93 18.35 -5.86 -12.42
N ILE A 94 17.65 -5.19 -13.33
CA ILE A 94 16.21 -4.95 -13.18
C ILE A 94 15.44 -6.29 -13.13
N ALA A 95 15.76 -7.22 -14.03
CA ALA A 95 15.12 -8.55 -14.01
C ALA A 95 15.38 -9.29 -12.68
N LEU A 96 16.61 -9.22 -12.15
CA LEU A 96 16.97 -9.77 -10.86
C LEU A 96 16.16 -9.13 -9.72
N LEU A 97 16.02 -7.80 -9.70
CA LEU A 97 15.26 -7.11 -8.66
C LEU A 97 13.79 -7.51 -8.65
N LEU A 98 13.16 -7.59 -9.83
CA LEU A 98 11.78 -8.05 -9.95
C LEU A 98 11.65 -9.50 -9.48
N GLY A 99 12.60 -10.37 -9.85
CA GLY A 99 12.67 -11.75 -9.36
C GLY A 99 12.84 -11.84 -7.85
N PHE A 100 13.67 -10.98 -7.25
CA PHE A 100 13.88 -10.91 -5.81
C PHE A 100 12.61 -10.49 -5.07
N GLY A 101 11.90 -9.46 -5.55
CA GLY A 101 10.60 -9.07 -4.99
C GLY A 101 9.56 -10.19 -5.08
N LEU A 102 9.51 -10.90 -6.21
CA LEU A 102 8.64 -12.04 -6.43
C LEU A 102 8.96 -13.18 -5.43
N LEU A 103 10.25 -13.47 -5.22
CA LEU A 103 10.72 -14.47 -4.27
C LEU A 103 10.34 -14.12 -2.83
N VAL A 104 10.60 -12.89 -2.39
CA VAL A 104 10.25 -12.45 -1.02
C VAL A 104 8.74 -12.54 -0.80
N GLY A 105 7.94 -12.07 -1.77
CA GLY A 105 6.48 -12.20 -1.72
C GLY A 105 6.02 -13.66 -1.69
N LEU A 106 6.65 -14.53 -2.48
CA LEU A 106 6.36 -15.97 -2.48
C LEU A 106 6.67 -16.60 -1.12
N VAL A 107 7.83 -16.31 -0.53
CA VAL A 107 8.24 -16.83 0.78
C VAL A 107 7.28 -16.35 1.87
N ASN A 108 6.97 -15.05 1.92
CA ASN A 108 6.01 -14.49 2.87
C ASN A 108 4.63 -15.17 2.74
N GLY A 109 4.15 -15.30 1.51
CA GLY A 109 2.88 -15.95 1.21
C GLY A 109 2.85 -17.43 1.59
N LEU A 110 3.91 -18.18 1.30
CA LEU A 110 4.02 -19.61 1.59
C LEU A 110 4.11 -19.85 3.10
N ILE A 111 4.94 -19.11 3.83
CA ILE A 111 5.03 -19.23 5.29
C ILE A 111 3.67 -18.91 5.92
N THR A 112 3.04 -17.79 5.52
CA THR A 112 1.73 -17.40 6.02
C THR A 112 0.67 -18.48 5.78
N THR A 113 0.68 -19.12 4.61
CA THR A 113 -0.40 -20.04 4.19
C THR A 113 -0.16 -21.50 4.53
N ARG A 114 1.09 -21.97 4.55
CA ARG A 114 1.45 -23.37 4.80
C ARG A 114 1.83 -23.63 6.25
N LEU A 115 2.52 -22.68 6.87
CA LEU A 115 2.91 -22.79 8.29
C LEU A 115 1.87 -22.16 9.22
N LEU A 116 0.81 -21.57 8.66
CA LEU A 116 -0.31 -20.98 9.40
C LEU A 116 0.12 -19.87 10.40
N VAL A 117 1.25 -19.23 10.12
CA VAL A 117 1.75 -18.10 10.92
C VAL A 117 1.03 -16.83 10.49
N PRO A 118 0.56 -15.98 11.44
CA PRO A 118 -0.04 -14.69 11.10
C PRO A 118 0.91 -13.85 10.25
N SER A 119 0.42 -13.28 9.14
CA SER A 119 1.27 -12.58 8.17
C SER A 119 2.02 -11.38 8.74
N PHE A 120 1.46 -10.72 9.74
CA PHE A 120 2.12 -9.62 10.45
C PHE A 120 3.46 -10.09 11.04
N ILE A 121 3.48 -11.25 11.69
CA ILE A 121 4.69 -11.84 12.28
C ILE A 121 5.66 -12.29 11.19
N VAL A 122 5.16 -12.95 10.15
CA VAL A 122 6.00 -13.41 9.01
C VAL A 122 6.72 -12.24 8.36
N THR A 123 6.00 -11.18 8.04
CA THR A 123 6.55 -10.05 7.29
C THR A 123 7.35 -9.08 8.16
N LEU A 124 7.04 -8.98 9.46
CA LEU A 124 7.95 -8.33 10.42
C LEU A 124 9.26 -9.12 10.55
N GLY A 125 9.20 -10.45 10.62
CA GLY A 125 10.39 -11.30 10.62
C GLY A 125 11.20 -11.16 9.34
N MET A 126 10.54 -11.16 8.19
CA MET A 126 11.18 -10.91 6.88
C MET A 126 11.81 -9.52 6.81
N LEU A 127 11.16 -8.50 7.38
CA LEU A 127 11.74 -7.16 7.51
C LEU A 127 13.11 -7.23 8.20
N LEU A 128 13.17 -7.86 9.37
CA LEU A 128 14.39 -7.99 10.14
C LEU A 128 15.46 -8.83 9.42
N VAL A 129 15.05 -9.89 8.71
CA VAL A 129 15.97 -10.72 7.92
C VAL A 129 16.58 -9.92 6.79
N LEU A 130 15.79 -9.13 6.05
CA LEU A 130 16.27 -8.32 4.94
C LEU A 130 17.18 -7.19 5.41
N ASP A 131 16.79 -6.47 6.46
CA ASP A 131 17.63 -5.42 7.05
C ASP A 131 18.95 -5.98 7.59
N GLY A 132 18.89 -7.11 8.30
CA GLY A 132 20.08 -7.81 8.80
C GLY A 132 20.99 -8.30 7.67
N ALA A 133 20.43 -8.84 6.60
CA ALA A 133 21.19 -9.29 5.43
C ALA A 133 21.86 -8.11 4.70
N VAL A 134 21.16 -6.99 4.54
CA VAL A 134 21.72 -5.76 3.97
C VAL A 134 22.84 -5.23 4.85
N PHE A 135 22.64 -5.17 6.16
CA PHE A 135 23.66 -4.70 7.10
C PHE A 135 24.92 -5.58 7.04
N LEU A 136 24.74 -6.90 7.13
CA LEU A 136 25.84 -7.87 7.06
C LEU A 136 26.61 -7.79 5.74
N TRP A 137 25.92 -7.57 4.62
CA TRP A 137 26.57 -7.52 3.32
C TRP A 137 27.29 -6.19 3.04
N THR A 138 26.85 -5.11 3.68
CA THR A 138 27.36 -3.75 3.46
C THR A 138 28.27 -3.24 4.57
N ASP A 139 28.45 -3.99 5.66
CA ASP A 139 29.05 -3.51 6.91
C ASP A 139 28.38 -2.21 7.42
N GLY A 140 27.07 -2.08 7.16
CA GLY A 140 26.29 -0.87 7.46
C GLY A 140 26.50 0.32 6.51
N ALA A 141 27.41 0.22 5.53
CA ALA A 141 27.72 1.30 4.58
C ALA A 141 27.62 0.81 3.12
N PRO A 142 26.45 0.95 2.47
CA PRO A 142 26.26 0.52 1.08
C PRO A 142 27.29 1.13 0.13
N ARG A 143 27.86 0.29 -0.74
CA ARG A 143 28.85 0.67 -1.77
C ARG A 143 28.29 0.40 -3.16
N GLY A 144 28.98 0.93 -4.17
CA GLY A 144 28.62 0.82 -5.58
C GLY A 144 27.82 2.02 -6.08
N ALA A 145 27.55 2.01 -7.38
CA ALA A 145 26.86 3.10 -8.06
C ALA A 145 25.73 2.58 -8.94
N LEU A 146 24.59 3.29 -8.93
CA LEU A 146 23.54 3.05 -9.91
C LEU A 146 23.99 3.60 -11.28
N ALA A 147 23.93 2.74 -12.29
CA ALA A 147 24.24 3.08 -13.68
C ALA A 147 23.35 4.24 -14.19
N PRO A 148 23.86 5.12 -15.07
CA PRO A 148 23.06 6.19 -15.67
C PRO A 148 21.76 5.70 -16.30
N SER A 149 21.82 4.62 -17.09
CA SER A 149 20.65 3.99 -17.72
C SER A 149 19.63 3.46 -16.70
N PHE A 150 20.07 2.99 -15.53
CA PHE A 150 19.18 2.61 -14.43
C PHE A 150 18.48 3.85 -13.84
N ARG A 151 19.20 4.95 -13.66
CA ARG A 151 18.64 6.17 -13.07
C ARG A 151 17.57 6.82 -13.95
N VAL A 152 17.54 6.53 -15.26
CA VAL A 152 16.52 7.04 -16.20
C VAL A 152 15.11 6.71 -15.72
N PHE A 153 14.87 5.55 -15.13
CA PHE A 153 13.53 5.16 -14.67
C PHE A 153 13.00 6.05 -13.54
N GLY A 154 13.88 6.55 -12.66
CA GLY A 154 13.50 7.44 -11.55
C GLY A 154 13.67 8.93 -11.84
N ARG A 155 14.56 9.32 -12.79
CA ARG A 155 14.87 10.73 -13.08
C ARG A 155 14.42 11.21 -14.45
N GLY A 156 14.46 10.35 -15.45
CA GLY A 156 14.14 10.67 -16.82
C GLY A 156 12.63 10.74 -17.08
N GLY A 157 12.30 10.91 -18.35
CA GLY A 157 10.92 10.98 -18.80
C GLY A 157 10.82 10.95 -20.32
N PHE A 158 9.58 10.91 -20.79
CA PHE A 158 9.24 11.14 -22.18
C PHE A 158 8.84 12.61 -22.35
N GLY A 159 9.76 13.42 -22.88
CA GLY A 159 9.62 14.88 -22.86
C GLY A 159 9.54 15.40 -21.43
N GLN A 160 8.46 16.10 -21.08
CA GLN A 160 8.24 16.65 -19.75
C GLN A 160 7.61 15.64 -18.77
N VAL A 161 7.10 14.51 -19.25
CA VAL A 161 6.38 13.53 -18.41
C VAL A 161 7.37 12.50 -17.84
N PRO A 162 7.55 12.42 -16.51
CA PRO A 162 8.50 11.48 -15.92
C PRO A 162 8.10 10.00 -16.13
N TRP A 163 9.08 9.12 -16.34
CA TRP A 163 8.83 7.68 -16.48
C TRP A 163 8.10 7.10 -15.26
N SER A 164 8.45 7.57 -14.05
CA SER A 164 7.78 7.21 -12.81
C SER A 164 6.26 7.43 -12.85
N VAL A 165 5.78 8.49 -13.52
CA VAL A 165 4.36 8.83 -13.63
C VAL A 165 3.64 7.90 -14.61
N LEU A 166 4.30 7.55 -15.72
CA LEU A 166 3.75 6.59 -16.69
C LEU A 166 3.66 5.19 -16.10
N ILE A 167 4.71 4.75 -15.39
CA ILE A 167 4.74 3.46 -14.69
C ILE A 167 3.69 3.40 -13.59
N LEU A 168 3.59 4.46 -12.77
CA LEU A 168 2.53 4.64 -11.78
C LEU A 168 1.13 4.44 -12.40
N LEU A 169 0.83 5.18 -13.47
CA LEU A 169 -0.47 5.12 -14.13
C LEU A 169 -0.75 3.70 -14.65
N GLY A 170 0.24 3.09 -15.29
CA GLY A 170 0.17 1.70 -15.76
C GLY A 170 -0.14 0.72 -14.63
N VAL A 171 0.53 0.84 -13.48
CA VAL A 171 0.30 -0.01 -12.30
C VAL A 171 -1.11 0.18 -11.74
N VAL A 172 -1.56 1.42 -11.55
CA VAL A 172 -2.91 1.70 -11.01
C VAL A 172 -4.00 1.17 -11.94
N VAL A 173 -3.86 1.40 -13.26
CA VAL A 173 -4.81 0.89 -14.26
C VAL A 173 -4.80 -0.64 -14.30
N ALA A 174 -3.63 -1.27 -14.33
CA ALA A 174 -3.51 -2.73 -14.35
C ALA A 174 -4.08 -3.36 -13.08
N ALA A 175 -3.81 -2.79 -11.91
CA ALA A 175 -4.36 -3.25 -10.64
C ALA A 175 -5.89 -3.05 -10.57
N ALA A 176 -6.40 -1.90 -11.00
CA ALA A 176 -7.84 -1.65 -11.06
C ALA A 176 -8.54 -2.63 -12.03
N TRP A 177 -7.93 -2.92 -13.19
CA TRP A 177 -8.41 -3.93 -14.13
C TRP A 177 -8.40 -5.33 -13.51
N PHE A 178 -7.28 -5.71 -12.87
CA PHE A 178 -7.15 -7.00 -12.19
C PHE A 178 -8.21 -7.19 -11.12
N MET A 179 -8.56 -6.16 -10.35
CA MET A 179 -9.61 -6.22 -9.34
C MET A 179 -11.02 -6.42 -9.91
N ARG A 180 -11.23 -6.14 -11.21
CA ARG A 180 -12.47 -6.45 -11.93
C ARG A 180 -12.51 -7.90 -12.42
N SER A 181 -11.40 -8.63 -12.39
CA SER A 181 -11.38 -10.05 -12.77
C SER A 181 -12.07 -10.94 -11.73
N GLY A 182 -12.31 -12.21 -12.09
CA GLY A 182 -12.80 -13.22 -11.13
C GLY A 182 -11.87 -13.35 -9.93
N THR A 183 -10.56 -13.49 -10.19
CA THR A 183 -9.52 -13.58 -9.15
C THR A 183 -9.53 -12.39 -8.20
N GLY A 184 -9.63 -11.17 -8.75
CA GLY A 184 -9.69 -9.94 -7.96
C GLY A 184 -10.92 -9.90 -7.05
N ARG A 185 -12.10 -10.26 -7.56
CA ARG A 185 -13.32 -10.34 -6.73
C ARG A 185 -13.21 -11.41 -5.64
N THR A 186 -12.65 -12.57 -5.96
CA THR A 186 -12.44 -13.64 -4.96
C THR A 186 -11.41 -13.23 -3.92
N LEU A 187 -10.40 -12.42 -4.28
CA LEU A 187 -9.43 -11.88 -3.33
C LEU A 187 -10.08 -10.95 -2.30
N VAL A 188 -11.02 -10.10 -2.73
CA VAL A 188 -11.81 -9.28 -1.81
C VAL A 188 -12.71 -10.16 -0.93
N ALA A 189 -13.43 -11.11 -1.54
CA ALA A 189 -14.30 -12.03 -0.79
C ALA A 189 -13.52 -12.85 0.25
N LEU A 190 -12.27 -13.21 -0.05
CA LEU A 190 -11.39 -13.92 0.87
C LEU A 190 -11.13 -13.12 2.15
N GLY A 191 -10.88 -11.81 2.04
CA GLY A 191 -10.69 -10.97 3.22
C GLY A 191 -11.96 -10.69 4.00
N ASP A 192 -13.14 -10.84 3.38
CA ASP A 192 -14.43 -10.68 4.07
C ASP A 192 -14.81 -11.95 4.85
N ASN A 193 -14.78 -13.11 4.17
CA ASN A 193 -15.10 -14.39 4.78
C ASN A 193 -14.32 -15.54 4.12
N GLU A 194 -13.20 -15.91 4.74
CA GLU A 194 -12.35 -17.02 4.29
C GLU A 194 -13.12 -18.36 4.22
N ASN A 195 -13.99 -18.63 5.19
CA ASN A 195 -14.75 -19.88 5.24
C ASN A 195 -15.74 -19.98 4.07
N ALA A 196 -16.41 -18.89 3.73
CA ALA A 196 -17.32 -18.84 2.58
C ALA A 196 -16.59 -19.10 1.27
N VAL A 197 -15.40 -18.50 1.07
CA VAL A 197 -14.58 -18.75 -0.12
C VAL A 197 -14.11 -20.20 -0.17
N ARG A 198 -13.72 -20.79 0.97
CA ARG A 198 -13.29 -22.19 1.06
C ARG A 198 -14.42 -23.17 0.73
N LEU A 199 -15.62 -22.94 1.27
CA LEU A 199 -16.81 -23.76 1.00
C LEU A 199 -17.28 -23.62 -0.47
N ALA A 200 -17.04 -22.47 -1.10
CA ALA A 200 -17.28 -22.26 -2.52
C ALA A 200 -16.19 -22.86 -3.44
N GLY A 201 -15.24 -23.63 -2.90
CA GLY A 201 -14.16 -24.27 -3.68
C GLY A 201 -13.01 -23.34 -4.07
N GLY A 202 -12.94 -22.13 -3.49
CA GLY A 202 -11.89 -21.16 -3.76
C GLY A 202 -10.54 -21.59 -3.20
N ALA A 203 -9.47 -21.39 -3.98
CA ALA A 203 -8.10 -21.71 -3.58
C ALA A 203 -7.50 -20.64 -2.65
N VAL A 204 -8.02 -20.55 -1.42
CA VAL A 204 -7.63 -19.57 -0.38
C VAL A 204 -6.12 -19.38 -0.28
N HIS A 205 -5.37 -20.48 -0.13
CA HIS A 205 -3.91 -20.42 0.00
C HIS A 205 -3.23 -19.82 -1.23
N ARG A 206 -3.68 -20.17 -2.44
CA ARG A 206 -3.11 -19.64 -3.69
C ARG A 206 -3.39 -18.15 -3.84
N LEU A 207 -4.58 -17.70 -3.49
CA LEU A 207 -4.98 -16.28 -3.54
C LEU A 207 -4.17 -15.44 -2.55
N ARG A 208 -3.98 -15.95 -1.32
CA ARG A 208 -3.17 -15.26 -0.31
C ARG A 208 -1.68 -15.22 -0.71
N VAL A 209 -1.12 -16.29 -1.27
CA VAL A 209 0.24 -16.27 -1.84
C VAL A 209 0.34 -15.24 -2.97
N LEU A 210 -0.63 -15.22 -3.88
CA LEU A 210 -0.65 -14.26 -4.98
C LEU A 210 -0.65 -12.81 -4.48
N ALA A 211 -1.39 -12.50 -3.41
CA ALA A 211 -1.38 -11.15 -2.82
C ALA A 211 0.02 -10.72 -2.36
N PHE A 212 0.76 -11.59 -1.66
CA PHE A 212 2.15 -11.29 -1.25
C PHE A 212 3.10 -11.22 -2.44
N VAL A 213 2.94 -12.08 -3.44
CA VAL A 213 3.75 -12.02 -4.68
C VAL A 213 3.56 -10.69 -5.41
N LEU A 214 2.31 -10.22 -5.54
CA LEU A 214 2.02 -8.90 -6.14
C LEU A 214 2.59 -7.76 -5.28
N SER A 215 2.50 -7.85 -3.95
CA SER A 215 3.11 -6.88 -3.04
C SER A 215 4.63 -6.80 -3.24
N GLY A 216 5.32 -7.93 -3.19
CA GLY A 216 6.78 -8.00 -3.36
C GLY A 216 7.25 -7.53 -4.74
N LEU A 217 6.52 -7.88 -5.80
CA LEU A 217 6.81 -7.40 -7.16
C LEU A 217 6.68 -5.87 -7.26
N LEU A 218 5.61 -5.31 -6.71
CA LEU A 218 5.38 -3.86 -6.72
C LEU A 218 6.37 -3.12 -5.80
N ALA A 219 6.82 -3.73 -4.70
CA ALA A 219 7.89 -3.19 -3.87
C ALA A 219 9.23 -3.13 -4.61
N ALA A 220 9.60 -4.18 -5.37
CA ALA A 220 10.77 -4.15 -6.23
C ALA A 220 10.67 -3.07 -7.32
N LEU A 221 9.51 -2.91 -7.94
CA LEU A 221 9.26 -1.85 -8.92
C LEU A 221 9.39 -0.45 -8.29
N ALA A 222 8.81 -0.25 -7.12
CA ALA A 222 8.94 0.99 -6.37
C ALA A 222 10.41 1.28 -6.01
N ALA A 223 11.19 0.26 -5.67
CA ALA A 223 12.61 0.37 -5.39
C ALA A 223 13.40 0.86 -6.61
N ILE A 224 13.10 0.36 -7.81
CA ILE A 224 13.74 0.80 -9.06
C ILE A 224 13.53 2.31 -9.28
N LEU A 225 12.27 2.78 -9.12
CA LEU A 225 11.95 4.19 -9.27
C LEU A 225 12.62 5.06 -8.20
N LEU A 226 12.55 4.61 -6.94
CA LEU A 226 13.08 5.33 -5.79
C LEU A 226 14.61 5.41 -5.83
N ALA A 227 15.29 4.31 -6.16
CA ALA A 227 16.74 4.26 -6.38
C ALA A 227 17.17 5.25 -7.47
N GLY A 228 16.46 5.29 -8.59
CA GLY A 228 16.73 6.23 -9.66
C GLY A 228 16.61 7.68 -9.18
N PHE A 229 15.56 8.01 -8.41
CA PHE A 229 15.32 9.36 -7.89
C PHE A 229 16.25 9.74 -6.73
N ALA A 230 16.12 9.06 -5.59
CA ALA A 230 16.74 9.39 -4.31
C ALA A 230 18.19 8.88 -4.15
N GLY A 231 18.61 7.87 -4.91
CA GLY A 231 19.94 7.28 -4.81
C GLY A 231 20.02 6.10 -3.83
N VAL A 232 21.22 5.86 -3.30
CA VAL A 232 21.56 4.65 -2.54
C VAL A 232 21.76 5.01 -1.07
N SER A 233 21.04 4.35 -0.18
CA SER A 233 21.17 4.48 1.27
C SER A 233 20.68 3.19 1.94
N ALA A 234 21.25 2.85 3.10
CA ALA A 234 20.80 1.71 3.90
C ALA A 234 19.44 1.96 4.58
N GLN A 235 18.94 3.21 4.53
CA GLN A 235 17.67 3.61 5.14
C GLN A 235 16.64 4.06 4.10
N VAL A 236 16.90 3.87 2.80
CA VAL A 236 16.05 4.40 1.72
C VAL A 236 14.60 3.87 1.78
N GLY A 237 14.40 2.64 2.26
CA GLY A 237 13.09 2.02 2.43
C GLY A 237 12.49 2.14 3.83
N GLN A 238 13.22 2.74 4.79
CA GLN A 238 12.81 2.76 6.19
C GLN A 238 11.47 3.49 6.38
N GLY A 239 10.51 2.81 7.03
CA GLY A 239 9.20 3.38 7.33
C GLY A 239 8.24 3.44 6.15
N LEU A 240 8.65 3.02 4.94
CA LEU A 240 7.77 2.97 3.77
C LEU A 240 6.62 1.97 3.96
N GLU A 241 6.84 0.90 4.71
CA GLU A 241 5.81 -0.06 5.11
C GLU A 241 4.68 0.61 5.90
N PHE A 242 5.03 1.45 6.88
CA PHE A 242 4.04 2.20 7.64
C PHE A 242 3.38 3.28 6.79
N ARG A 243 4.12 3.99 5.93
CA ARG A 243 3.53 5.00 5.01
C ARG A 243 2.53 4.35 4.05
N ALA A 244 2.86 3.19 3.49
CA ALA A 244 1.99 2.45 2.60
C ALA A 244 0.73 1.96 3.31
N ILE A 245 0.85 1.43 4.54
CA ILE A 245 -0.31 1.05 5.36
C ILE A 245 -1.18 2.28 5.65
N THR A 246 -0.60 3.38 6.13
CA THR A 246 -1.34 4.61 6.41
C THR A 246 -2.07 5.11 5.17
N ALA A 247 -1.42 5.08 4.00
CA ALA A 247 -2.02 5.48 2.72
C ALA A 247 -3.25 4.64 2.38
N VAL A 248 -3.12 3.32 2.48
CA VAL A 248 -4.19 2.37 2.17
C VAL A 248 -5.39 2.54 3.12
N VAL A 249 -5.13 2.72 4.41
CA VAL A 249 -6.18 2.92 5.42
C VAL A 249 -6.82 4.30 5.27
N LEU A 250 -6.05 5.35 5.01
CA LEU A 250 -6.57 6.69 4.69
C LEU A 250 -7.44 6.67 3.42
N GLY A 251 -7.09 5.81 2.46
CA GLY A 251 -7.90 5.49 1.28
C GLY A 251 -9.19 4.71 1.57
N GLY A 252 -9.49 4.40 2.83
CA GLY A 252 -10.72 3.72 3.25
C GLY A 252 -10.71 2.20 3.06
N VAL A 253 -9.54 1.60 2.85
CA VAL A 253 -9.40 0.14 2.81
C VAL A 253 -9.42 -0.39 4.25
N VAL A 254 -10.23 -1.42 4.48
CA VAL A 254 -10.48 -1.91 5.84
C VAL A 254 -9.36 -2.83 6.28
N LEU A 255 -8.79 -2.50 7.45
CA LEU A 255 -7.84 -3.38 8.13
C LEU A 255 -8.52 -4.70 8.50
N GLY A 256 -7.94 -5.80 8.04
CA GLY A 256 -8.53 -7.13 8.14
C GLY A 256 -9.29 -7.59 6.90
N GLY A 257 -9.39 -6.77 5.85
CA GLY A 257 -9.81 -7.19 4.52
C GLY A 257 -11.29 -7.02 4.20
N GLY A 258 -11.68 -7.51 3.03
CA GLY A 258 -13.07 -7.58 2.59
C GLY A 258 -13.64 -6.32 1.94
N ARG A 259 -13.03 -5.15 2.16
CA ARG A 259 -13.51 -3.87 1.59
C ARG A 259 -12.37 -2.91 1.27
N GLY A 260 -12.47 -2.26 0.11
CA GLY A 260 -11.54 -1.22 -0.32
C GLY A 260 -11.40 -1.14 -1.84
N SER A 261 -10.79 -0.06 -2.32
CA SER A 261 -10.52 0.17 -3.75
C SER A 261 -9.03 0.48 -3.97
N VAL A 262 -8.45 -0.09 -5.03
CA VAL A 262 -7.09 0.24 -5.50
C VAL A 262 -6.96 1.75 -5.75
N VAL A 263 -7.97 2.35 -6.39
CA VAL A 263 -7.96 3.78 -6.72
C VAL A 263 -7.97 4.63 -5.44
N ALA A 264 -8.71 4.19 -4.43
CA ALA A 264 -8.76 4.90 -3.16
C ALA A 264 -7.44 4.75 -2.36
N ALA A 265 -6.81 3.57 -2.40
CA ALA A 265 -5.47 3.37 -1.84
C ALA A 265 -4.41 4.25 -2.53
N ALA A 266 -4.47 4.35 -3.87
CA ALA A 266 -3.59 5.22 -4.63
C ALA A 266 -3.83 6.71 -4.31
N ALA A 267 -5.10 7.13 -4.20
CA ALA A 267 -5.45 8.48 -3.78
C ALA A 267 -4.97 8.77 -2.35
N GLY A 268 -5.09 7.82 -1.42
CA GLY A 268 -4.57 7.97 -0.06
C GLY A 268 -3.05 8.14 0.00
N ALA A 269 -2.31 7.42 -0.83
CA ALA A 269 -0.86 7.60 -0.96
C ALA A 269 -0.49 8.97 -1.55
N LEU A 270 -1.22 9.42 -2.59
CA LEU A 270 -1.04 10.76 -3.14
C LEU A 270 -1.38 11.85 -2.12
N SER A 271 -2.44 11.67 -1.32
CA SER A 271 -2.82 12.60 -0.25
C SER A 271 -1.73 12.70 0.81
N LEU A 272 -1.16 11.57 1.24
CA LEU A 272 -0.04 11.59 2.19
C LEU A 272 1.18 12.30 1.62
N GLU A 273 1.55 12.04 0.36
CA GLU A 273 2.70 12.71 -0.23
C GLU A 273 2.45 14.21 -0.45
N ALA A 274 1.24 14.59 -0.86
CA ALA A 274 0.84 15.99 -0.98
C ALA A 274 0.88 16.70 0.38
N LEU A 275 0.42 16.03 1.45
CA LEU A 275 0.49 16.55 2.81
C LEU A 275 1.95 16.75 3.26
N PHE A 276 2.82 15.75 3.12
CA PHE A 276 4.23 15.91 3.51
C PHE A 276 4.95 16.95 2.67
N THR A 277 4.61 17.06 1.38
CA THR A 277 5.12 18.15 0.53
C THR A 277 4.67 19.51 1.06
N LEU A 278 3.41 19.66 1.46
CA LEU A 278 2.90 20.90 2.05
C LEU A 278 3.59 21.23 3.39
N LEU A 279 3.74 20.25 4.28
CA LEU A 279 4.43 20.41 5.56
C LEU A 279 5.89 20.84 5.35
N ASN A 280 6.56 20.25 4.37
CA ASN A 280 7.93 20.61 4.02
C ASN A 280 8.02 22.05 3.49
N LEU A 281 7.08 22.48 2.64
CA LEU A 281 7.05 23.85 2.09
C LEU A 281 6.85 24.93 3.16
N ILE A 282 6.07 24.64 4.20
CA ILE A 282 5.85 25.57 5.31
C ILE A 282 6.92 25.44 6.42
N GLY A 283 7.98 24.67 6.17
CA GLY A 283 9.14 24.57 7.06
C GLY A 283 8.99 23.64 8.26
N VAL A 284 8.04 22.70 8.24
CA VAL A 284 7.94 21.68 9.29
C VAL A 284 9.14 20.74 9.21
N SER A 285 9.74 20.44 10.37
CA SER A 285 10.89 19.53 10.44
C SER A 285 10.46 18.08 10.16
N GLY A 286 11.37 17.28 9.58
CA GLY A 286 11.09 15.88 9.27
C GLY A 286 10.74 15.02 10.51
N ALA A 287 11.22 15.40 11.71
CA ALA A 287 10.84 14.74 12.95
C ALA A 287 9.33 14.89 13.25
N LEU A 288 8.78 16.09 13.00
CA LEU A 288 7.34 16.34 13.14
C LEU A 288 6.53 15.65 12.04
N GLU A 289 7.06 15.51 10.82
CA GLU A 289 6.42 14.73 9.75
C GLU A 289 6.18 13.26 10.19
N SER A 290 7.18 12.62 10.81
CA SER A 290 7.04 11.26 11.35
C SER A 290 6.00 11.16 12.47
N ALA A 291 5.94 12.15 13.37
CA ALA A 291 4.93 12.21 14.41
C ALA A 291 3.51 12.36 13.81
N VAL A 292 3.35 13.25 12.82
CA VAL A 292 2.10 13.45 12.08
C VAL A 292 1.68 12.15 11.39
N GLN A 293 2.60 11.43 10.75
CA GLN A 293 2.32 10.13 10.14
C GLN A 293 1.75 9.13 11.16
N GLY A 294 2.36 9.03 12.35
CA GLY A 294 1.91 8.16 13.42
C GLY A 294 0.50 8.52 13.90
N VAL A 295 0.23 9.82 14.10
CA VAL A 295 -1.10 10.32 14.48
C VAL A 295 -2.14 9.98 13.42
N ILE A 296 -1.83 10.19 12.14
CA ILE A 296 -2.74 9.87 11.02
C ILE A 296 -3.02 8.37 10.99
N LEU A 297 -2.01 7.52 11.15
CA LEU A 297 -2.20 6.07 11.18
C LEU A 297 -3.15 5.67 12.32
N ILE A 298 -2.89 6.14 13.54
CA ILE A 298 -3.73 5.85 14.70
C ILE A 298 -5.16 6.34 14.46
N ALA A 299 -5.33 7.58 13.99
CA ALA A 299 -6.64 8.17 13.73
C ALA A 299 -7.41 7.39 12.65
N ALA A 300 -6.74 7.01 11.55
CA ALA A 300 -7.34 6.27 10.46
C ALA A 300 -7.79 4.86 10.91
N VAL A 301 -6.94 4.16 11.68
CA VAL A 301 -7.26 2.84 12.26
C VAL A 301 -8.40 2.96 13.27
N ALA A 302 -8.35 3.95 14.17
CA ALA A 302 -9.37 4.15 15.20
C ALA A 302 -10.74 4.47 14.58
N ALA A 303 -10.80 5.35 13.58
CA ALA A 303 -12.02 5.66 12.86
C ALA A 303 -12.60 4.42 12.16
N ALA A 304 -11.75 3.62 11.51
CA ALA A 304 -12.17 2.37 10.88
C ALA A 304 -12.72 1.34 11.89
N ALA A 305 -12.13 1.26 13.09
CA ALA A 305 -12.57 0.35 14.15
C ALA A 305 -13.93 0.76 14.72
N HIS A 306 -14.14 2.04 15.04
CA HIS A 306 -15.40 2.55 15.60
C HIS A 306 -16.58 2.37 14.63
N GLY A 307 -16.36 2.62 13.33
CA GLY A 307 -17.39 2.41 12.30
C GLY A 307 -17.85 0.95 12.19
N LYS A 308 -16.97 -0.03 12.47
CA LYS A 308 -17.32 -1.46 12.48
C LYS A 308 -18.17 -1.84 13.70
N GLN A 309 -17.89 -1.22 14.85
CA GLN A 309 -18.58 -1.51 16.10
C GLN A 309 -20.02 -1.00 16.07
N LEU A 310 -20.26 0.22 15.61
CA LEU A 310 -21.60 0.81 15.49
C LEU A 310 -22.53 0.00 14.57
N ARG A 311 -22.02 -0.54 13.45
CA ARG A 311 -22.79 -1.38 12.54
C ARG A 311 -23.21 -2.71 13.16
N ARG A 312 -22.32 -3.35 13.93
CA ARG A 312 -22.65 -4.60 14.64
C ARG A 312 -23.74 -4.39 15.67
N THR A 313 -23.75 -3.25 16.37
CA THR A 313 -24.80 -2.91 17.34
C THR A 313 -26.16 -2.73 16.64
N HIS A 314 -26.19 -2.01 15.52
CA HIS A 314 -27.42 -1.87 14.71
C HIS A 314 -27.94 -3.20 14.15
N GLU A 315 -27.07 -4.07 13.66
CA GLU A 315 -27.49 -5.41 13.17
C GLU A 315 -28.08 -6.27 14.29
N GLN A 316 -27.56 -6.16 15.51
CA GLN A 316 -28.09 -6.88 16.68
C GLN A 316 -29.42 -6.32 17.19
N GLU A 317 -29.65 -5.01 17.07
CA GLU A 317 -30.94 -4.39 17.40
C GLU A 317 -32.04 -4.77 16.39
N VAL A 318 -31.72 -4.80 15.10
CA VAL A 318 -32.69 -5.17 14.04
C VAL A 318 -33.08 -6.66 14.10
N VAL A 319 -32.17 -7.54 14.55
CA VAL A 319 -32.43 -8.99 14.67
C VAL A 319 -33.20 -9.37 15.95
N ARG A 320 -33.47 -8.42 16.87
CA ARG A 320 -34.36 -8.64 18.01
C ARG A 320 -35.79 -8.15 17.69
N PRO A 321 -36.67 -8.95 17.07
CA PRO A 321 -38.10 -8.62 17.05
C PRO A 321 -38.62 -8.63 18.49
N GLY A 322 -39.42 -7.61 18.82
CA GLY A 322 -39.83 -7.21 20.17
C GLY A 322 -40.17 -8.34 21.14
N ARG A 323 -39.39 -8.45 22.22
CA ARG A 323 -39.84 -9.00 23.51
C ARG A 323 -40.55 -7.90 24.33
N GLY A 324 -41.54 -7.25 23.73
CA GLY A 324 -42.20 -6.07 24.32
C GLY A 324 -43.73 -6.12 24.36
N GLY A 325 -44.36 -7.26 24.08
CA GLY A 325 -45.82 -7.34 23.98
C GLY A 325 -46.38 -8.72 24.25
N ALA A 326 -46.13 -9.29 25.43
CA ALA A 326 -46.84 -10.48 25.91
C ALA A 326 -46.72 -10.61 27.45
N ALA A 327 -47.25 -9.64 28.18
CA ALA A 327 -47.50 -9.76 29.62
C ALA A 327 -48.49 -8.69 30.08
N ARG A 328 -49.78 -8.84 29.73
CA ARG A 328 -50.94 -8.21 30.37
C ARG A 328 -52.23 -8.74 29.74
N ALA A 329 -52.47 -10.02 29.94
CA ALA A 329 -53.80 -10.60 29.93
C ALA A 329 -53.73 -11.68 31.01
N ASP A 330 -54.38 -11.41 32.14
CA ASP A 330 -54.96 -12.39 33.08
C ASP A 330 -55.15 -11.69 34.42
N GLY A 331 -56.40 -11.27 34.65
CA GLY A 331 -56.79 -10.56 35.86
C GLY A 331 -58.27 -10.21 35.92
N VAL A 332 -59.15 -11.04 35.37
CA VAL A 332 -60.59 -11.05 35.72
C VAL A 332 -61.06 -12.50 35.64
N HIS A 333 -61.25 -13.13 36.81
CA HIS A 333 -62.33 -14.08 37.15
C HIS A 333 -61.95 -14.81 38.44
N GLN A 334 -62.36 -14.22 39.58
CA GLN A 334 -63.10 -14.86 40.68
C GLN A 334 -63.43 -13.80 41.73
#